data_AF-A0A497XWX2-F1
#
_entry.id   AF-A0A497XWX2-F1
#
_cell.length_a   1.000
_cell.length_b   1.000
_cell.length_c   1.000
_cell.angle_alpha   90.00
_cell.angle_beta   90.00
_cell.angle_gamma   90.00
#
_symmetry.space_group_name_H-M   'P 1'
#
loop_
_entity.id
_entity.type
_entity.pdbx_description
1 polymer ?
#
loop_
_entity_poly.entity_id
_entity_poly.type
_entity_poly.pdbx_seq_one_letter_code
_entity_poly.pdbx_strand_id
1 'polypeptide(L)'
;MKIFNAQPISVNEYIYNGEHLTESQTNWGYSSGFEITGEKVGVLNIMYISFEIIYHVGSTNNKEIITHTGPGKYSVAISFEEGEDIFISYKSSCQFNFESEGYNADITSLTDFLRDYQTHTRSFFNQYGHKPLIAIEEETRKQQPLLTDAEIAIENLRANNMYEF
;
A
#
# COMPACT_ATOMS: atom_id res chain seq x y z
N MET A 1 -17.34 -7.04 10.36
CA MET A 1 -16.32 -8.11 10.38
C MET A 1 -15.84 -8.17 11.79
N LYS A 2 -16.04 -9.31 12.42
CA LYS A 2 -15.61 -9.50 13.78
C LYS A 2 -14.13 -9.87 13.76
N ILE A 3 -13.28 -8.87 14.01
CA ILE A 3 -11.82 -9.02 14.12
C ILE A 3 -11.46 -9.37 15.57
N PHE A 4 -10.62 -10.38 15.77
CA PHE A 4 -10.16 -10.79 17.09
C PHE A 4 -8.76 -11.42 17.04
N ASN A 5 -8.11 -11.54 18.20
CA ASN A 5 -6.72 -12.01 18.33
C ASN A 5 -5.73 -11.27 17.42
N ALA A 6 -5.97 -9.98 17.19
CA ALA A 6 -5.11 -9.15 16.36
C ALA A 6 -3.72 -9.04 17.00
N GLN A 7 -2.71 -9.41 16.23
CA GLN A 7 -1.31 -9.26 16.63
C GLN A 7 -0.90 -7.79 16.52
N PRO A 8 0.08 -7.33 17.31
CA PRO A 8 0.63 -5.99 17.16
C PRO A 8 1.16 -5.76 15.75
N ILE A 9 0.98 -4.55 15.21
CA ILE A 9 1.61 -4.15 13.95
C ILE A 9 3.11 -4.13 14.17
N SER A 10 3.84 -4.90 13.36
CA SER A 10 5.29 -5.01 13.44
C SER A 10 5.91 -4.29 12.25
N VAL A 11 6.89 -3.42 12.52
CA VAL A 11 7.74 -2.84 11.46
C VAL A 11 8.81 -3.88 11.12
N ASN A 12 8.75 -4.38 9.89
CA ASN A 12 9.62 -5.45 9.40
C ASN A 12 10.89 -4.87 8.79
N GLU A 13 10.78 -3.73 8.13
CA GLU A 13 11.89 -3.06 7.46
C GLU A 13 11.69 -1.55 7.52
N TYR A 14 12.77 -0.82 7.80
CA TYR A 14 12.84 0.61 7.60
C TYR A 14 14.23 1.01 7.09
N ILE A 15 14.27 1.56 5.87
CA ILE A 15 15.47 2.07 5.21
C ILE A 15 15.30 3.58 5.04
N TYR A 16 16.34 4.33 5.39
CA TYR A 16 16.43 5.77 5.12
C TYR A 16 17.85 6.10 4.66
N ASN A 17 17.99 6.41 3.37
CA ASN A 17 19.28 6.74 2.78
C ASN A 17 19.43 8.27 2.68
N GLY A 18 19.93 8.87 3.77
CA GLY A 18 20.05 10.33 3.89
C GLY A 18 20.94 11.00 2.84
N GLU A 19 21.82 10.24 2.16
CA GLU A 19 22.63 10.71 1.05
C GLU A 19 21.79 11.15 -0.17
N HIS A 20 20.60 10.57 -0.34
CA HIS A 20 19.67 10.88 -1.43
C HIS A 20 18.71 12.04 -1.12
N LEU A 21 18.83 12.70 0.05
CA LEU A 21 17.91 13.76 0.47
C LEU A 21 17.87 14.96 -0.49
N THR A 22 18.98 15.26 -1.17
CA THR A 22 19.01 16.34 -2.18
C THR A 22 18.31 15.90 -3.47
N GLU A 23 18.53 14.68 -3.91
CA GLU A 23 17.96 14.13 -5.15
C GLU A 23 16.44 13.96 -5.05
N SER A 24 15.94 13.60 -3.86
CA SER A 24 14.51 13.46 -3.57
C SER A 24 13.71 14.74 -3.81
N GLN A 25 14.35 15.90 -3.83
CA GLN A 25 13.66 17.18 -4.09
C GLN A 25 13.36 17.41 -5.57
N THR A 26 14.08 16.73 -6.47
CA THR A 26 14.05 17.03 -7.90
C THR A 26 13.63 15.87 -8.78
N ASN A 27 13.76 14.64 -8.29
CA ASN A 27 13.48 13.45 -9.09
C ASN A 27 13.10 12.27 -8.18
N TRP A 28 11.80 11.98 -8.14
CA TRP A 28 11.24 11.05 -7.16
C TRP A 28 10.09 10.23 -7.72
N GLY A 29 9.96 9.02 -7.19
CA GLY A 29 8.82 8.14 -7.37
C GLY A 29 8.31 7.65 -6.01
N TYR A 30 7.00 7.75 -5.80
CA TYR A 30 6.35 7.33 -4.56
C TYR A 30 5.31 6.25 -4.82
N SER A 31 5.35 5.17 -4.05
CA SER A 31 4.32 4.14 -4.01
C SER A 31 4.03 3.73 -2.57
N SER A 32 2.77 3.43 -2.30
CA SER A 32 2.37 2.83 -1.04
C SER A 32 1.10 2.01 -1.21
N GLY A 33 0.95 0.95 -0.43
CA GLY A 33 -0.20 0.08 -0.57
C GLY A 33 -0.28 -1.01 0.47
N PHE A 34 -1.50 -1.54 0.63
CA PHE A 34 -1.76 -2.75 1.40
C PHE A 34 -1.74 -3.96 0.50
N GLU A 35 -1.09 -5.02 0.97
CA GLU A 35 -1.33 -6.37 0.48
C GLU A 35 -2.10 -7.11 1.57
N ILE A 36 -3.25 -7.66 1.19
CA ILE A 36 -4.17 -8.33 2.12
C ILE A 36 -4.43 -9.73 1.58
N THR A 37 -4.07 -10.72 2.38
CA THR A 37 -4.24 -12.14 2.07
C THR A 37 -4.98 -12.85 3.20
N GLY A 38 -5.52 -14.03 2.90
CA GLY A 38 -6.24 -14.84 3.87
C GLY A 38 -5.81 -16.30 3.81
N GLU A 39 -5.85 -16.95 4.96
CA GLU A 39 -5.72 -18.40 5.08
C GLU A 39 -6.79 -18.97 6.02
N LYS A 40 -7.28 -20.19 5.72
CA LYS A 40 -8.17 -20.93 6.61
C LYS A 40 -7.40 -22.03 7.33
N VAL A 41 -7.27 -21.90 8.66
CA VAL A 41 -6.61 -22.88 9.52
C VAL A 41 -7.65 -23.59 10.39
N GLY A 42 -8.09 -24.77 9.93
CA GLY A 42 -9.18 -25.51 10.56
C GLY A 42 -10.51 -24.77 10.43
N VAL A 43 -11.07 -24.34 11.57
CA VAL A 43 -12.33 -23.56 11.62
C VAL A 43 -12.11 -22.05 11.65
N LEU A 44 -10.87 -21.59 11.74
CA LEU A 44 -10.52 -20.17 11.86
C LEU A 44 -10.09 -19.59 10.52
N ASN A 45 -10.63 -18.41 10.18
CA ASN A 45 -10.09 -17.60 9.10
C ASN A 45 -9.07 -16.61 9.68
N ILE A 46 -7.89 -16.57 9.08
CA ILE A 46 -6.79 -15.68 9.44
C ILE A 46 -6.58 -14.73 8.27
N MET A 47 -6.48 -13.44 8.57
CA MET A 47 -6.08 -12.43 7.60
C MET A 47 -4.66 -11.98 7.91
N TYR A 48 -3.83 -11.88 6.87
CA TYR A 48 -2.51 -11.29 6.92
C TYR A 48 -2.55 -9.97 6.13
N ILE A 49 -2.08 -8.90 6.76
CA ILE A 49 -2.00 -7.58 6.18
C ILE A 49 -0.55 -7.16 6.20
N SER A 50 -0.01 -6.83 5.04
CA SER A 50 1.26 -6.12 4.93
C SER A 50 1.01 -4.73 4.35
N PHE A 51 1.83 -3.77 4.74
CA PHE A 51 1.78 -2.42 4.23
C PHE A 51 3.19 -1.96 3.89
N GLU A 52 3.34 -1.45 2.68
CA GLU A 52 4.60 -1.01 2.12
C GLU A 52 4.51 0.46 1.71
N ILE A 53 5.58 1.21 1.98
CA ILE A 53 5.87 2.50 1.37
C ILE A 53 7.25 2.39 0.73
N ILE A 54 7.34 2.78 -0.53
CA ILE A 54 8.61 2.93 -1.22
C ILE A 54 8.71 4.33 -1.82
N TYR A 55 9.83 4.99 -1.52
CA TYR A 55 10.23 6.25 -2.10
C TYR A 55 11.54 6.03 -2.82
N HIS A 56 11.52 6.16 -4.14
CA HIS A 56 12.69 6.10 -5.00
C HIS A 56 13.18 7.48 -5.42
N VAL A 57 14.48 7.58 -5.65
CA VAL A 57 15.14 8.70 -6.32
C VAL A 57 16.00 8.18 -7.47
N GLY A 58 16.51 9.08 -8.29
CA GLY A 58 17.39 8.73 -9.42
C GLY A 58 16.71 8.96 -10.77
N SER A 59 17.52 9.07 -11.82
CA SER A 59 17.12 9.53 -13.17
C SER A 59 15.84 8.86 -13.67
N THR A 60 14.77 9.64 -13.83
CA THR A 60 13.61 9.24 -14.62
C THR A 60 14.07 9.18 -16.07
N ASN A 61 14.40 7.98 -16.56
CA ASN A 61 14.65 7.79 -17.97
C ASN A 61 13.31 7.78 -18.70
N ASN A 62 12.96 8.94 -19.27
CA ASN A 62 11.78 9.05 -20.11
C ASN A 62 12.01 8.23 -21.38
N LYS A 63 11.30 7.11 -21.52
CA LYS A 63 11.23 6.41 -22.80
C LYS A 63 10.04 6.96 -23.59
N GLU A 64 10.34 7.68 -24.65
CA GLU A 64 9.33 8.07 -25.63
C GLU A 64 9.04 6.86 -26.53
N ILE A 65 7.87 6.25 -26.35
CA ILE A 65 7.39 5.16 -27.19
C ILE A 65 6.53 5.78 -28.29
N ILE A 66 7.11 5.95 -29.48
CA ILE A 66 6.40 6.37 -30.67
C ILE A 66 5.84 5.13 -31.37
N THR A 67 4.52 4.95 -31.31
CA THR A 67 3.82 3.86 -32.01
C THR A 67 3.16 4.39 -33.27
N HIS A 68 3.49 3.83 -34.44
CA HIS A 68 2.78 4.17 -35.68
C HIS A 68 1.41 3.51 -35.70
N THR A 69 0.36 4.34 -35.72
CA THR A 69 -1.05 3.88 -35.73
C THR A 69 -1.68 3.98 -37.12
N GLY A 70 -0.93 4.44 -38.12
CA GLY A 70 -1.33 4.47 -39.53
C GLY A 70 -0.48 5.42 -40.38
N PRO A 71 -0.78 5.56 -41.68
CA PRO A 71 -0.07 6.49 -42.57
C PRO A 71 -0.15 7.92 -42.05
N GLY A 72 1.00 8.50 -41.67
CA GLY A 72 1.07 9.85 -41.10
C GLY A 72 0.51 9.99 -39.68
N LYS A 73 0.20 8.88 -38.99
CA LYS A 73 -0.33 8.91 -37.61
C LYS A 73 0.61 8.15 -36.66
N TYR A 74 0.89 8.78 -35.53
CA TYR A 74 1.65 8.18 -34.44
C TYR A 74 0.98 8.51 -33.11
N SER A 75 1.07 7.60 -32.15
CA SER A 75 0.79 7.85 -30.74
C SER A 75 2.10 7.88 -29.98
N VAL A 76 2.30 8.92 -29.18
CA VAL A 76 3.43 9.02 -28.27
C VAL A 76 2.96 8.63 -26.88
N ALA A 77 3.59 7.62 -26.29
CA ALA A 77 3.46 7.31 -24.88
C ALA A 77 4.79 7.63 -24.18
N ILE A 78 4.72 8.34 -23.06
CA ILE A 78 5.89 8.58 -22.20
C ILE A 78 5.79 7.54 -21.08
N SER A 79 6.73 6.60 -21.03
CA SER A 79 6.88 5.69 -19.89
C SER A 79 7.96 6.22 -18.96
N PHE A 80 7.67 6.22 -17.66
CA PHE A 80 8.64 6.51 -16.61
C PHE A 80 9.18 5.18 -16.08
N GLU A 81 10.50 5.00 -16.08
CA GLU A 81 11.16 3.94 -15.29
C GLU A 81 11.24 4.41 -13.82
N GLU A 82 10.97 3.51 -12.87
CA GLU A 82 11.10 3.79 -11.43
C GLU A 82 12.55 4.18 -11.11
N GLY A 83 12.76 5.11 -10.18
CA GLY A 83 14.10 5.56 -9.79
C GLY A 83 14.97 4.40 -9.30
N GLU A 84 16.23 4.37 -9.72
CA GLU A 84 17.16 3.25 -9.46
C GLU A 84 17.51 3.09 -7.98
N ASP A 85 17.43 4.16 -7.19
CA ASP A 85 17.88 4.18 -5.80
C ASP A 85 16.72 4.35 -4.82
N ILE A 86 16.75 3.55 -3.74
CA ILE A 86 15.77 3.64 -2.65
C ILE A 86 16.20 4.80 -1.74
N PHE A 87 15.38 5.85 -1.66
CA PHE A 87 15.53 6.86 -0.63
C PHE A 87 14.91 6.40 0.70
N ILE A 88 13.68 5.86 0.62
CA ILE A 88 12.97 5.34 1.79
C ILE A 88 12.27 4.03 1.42
N SER A 89 12.39 3.04 2.28
CA SER A 89 11.53 1.86 2.25
C SER A 89 11.00 1.61 3.66
N TYR A 90 9.71 1.33 3.76
CA TYR A 90 9.07 0.96 5.01
C TYR A 90 8.15 -0.22 4.73
N LYS A 91 8.33 -1.31 5.47
CA LYS A 91 7.45 -2.48 5.43
C LYS A 91 6.98 -2.80 6.83
N SER A 92 5.69 -3.08 6.94
CA SER A 92 5.08 -3.51 8.19
C SER A 92 4.07 -4.61 7.93
N SER A 93 3.76 -5.40 8.95
CA SER A 93 2.71 -6.41 8.86
C SER A 93 1.97 -6.62 10.16
N CYS A 94 0.76 -7.15 10.04
CA CYS A 94 -0.09 -7.62 11.12
C CYS A 94 -0.86 -8.86 10.65
N GLN A 95 -1.33 -9.65 11.60
CA GLN A 95 -2.32 -10.68 11.33
C GLN A 95 -3.41 -10.67 12.40
N PHE A 96 -4.60 -11.11 12.03
CA PHE A 96 -5.72 -11.29 12.95
C PHE A 96 -6.63 -12.43 12.50
N ASN A 97 -7.45 -12.92 13.44
CA ASN A 97 -8.52 -13.84 13.12
C ASN A 97 -9.80 -13.07 12.83
N PHE A 98 -10.67 -13.62 11.99
CA PHE A 98 -11.96 -12.99 11.71
C PHE A 98 -13.12 -13.97 11.54
N GLU A 99 -14.32 -13.46 11.82
CA GLU A 99 -15.60 -14.04 11.43
C GLU A 99 -16.35 -13.01 10.57
N SER A 100 -16.92 -13.46 9.45
CA SER A 100 -17.73 -12.62 8.57
C SER A 100 -19.10 -12.35 9.19
N GLU A 101 -19.55 -11.10 9.15
CA GLU A 101 -20.84 -10.63 9.70
C GLU A 101 -21.76 -10.05 8.62
N GLY A 102 -21.30 -10.04 7.37
CA GLY A 102 -22.02 -9.54 6.21
C GLY A 102 -21.33 -8.33 5.58
N TYR A 103 -21.52 -8.17 4.27
CA TYR A 103 -20.66 -7.33 3.42
C TYR A 103 -20.45 -5.90 3.93
N ASN A 104 -21.53 -5.18 4.22
CA ASN A 104 -21.43 -3.79 4.66
C ASN A 104 -20.77 -3.65 6.04
N ALA A 105 -21.09 -4.55 6.97
CA ALA A 105 -20.46 -4.56 8.29
C ALA A 105 -18.98 -4.94 8.19
N ASP A 106 -18.65 -5.87 7.30
CA ASP A 106 -17.30 -6.37 7.09
C ASP A 106 -16.37 -5.34 6.46
N ILE A 107 -16.85 -4.64 5.43
CA ILE A 107 -16.14 -3.49 4.85
C ILE A 107 -15.92 -2.39 5.88
N THR A 108 -16.93 -2.06 6.67
CA THR A 108 -16.83 -0.98 7.67
C THR A 108 -15.75 -1.31 8.70
N SER A 109 -15.82 -2.51 9.31
CA SER A 109 -14.83 -2.94 10.30
C SER A 109 -13.42 -3.01 9.74
N LEU A 110 -13.25 -3.51 8.51
CA LEU A 110 -11.94 -3.60 7.87
C LEU A 110 -11.39 -2.21 7.54
N THR A 111 -12.22 -1.30 7.03
CA THR A 111 -11.83 0.09 6.76
C THR A 111 -11.38 0.80 8.04
N ASP A 112 -12.08 0.59 9.16
CA ASP A 112 -11.69 1.14 10.45
C ASP A 112 -10.36 0.55 10.94
N PHE A 113 -10.16 -0.76 10.79
CA PHE A 113 -8.87 -1.41 11.09
C PHE A 113 -7.72 -0.82 10.26
N LEU A 114 -7.90 -0.63 8.96
CA LEU A 114 -6.89 -0.04 8.08
C LEU A 114 -6.59 1.42 8.47
N ARG A 115 -7.59 2.17 8.96
CA ARG A 115 -7.39 3.54 9.47
C ARG A 115 -6.53 3.58 10.72
N ASP A 116 -6.75 2.64 11.63
CA ASP A 116 -5.91 2.48 12.82
C ASP A 116 -4.49 2.06 12.43
N TYR A 117 -4.36 1.19 11.43
CA TYR A 117 -3.07 0.80 10.85
C TYR A 117 -2.31 2.03 10.29
N GLN A 118 -2.98 2.89 9.52
CA GLN A 118 -2.36 4.13 9.04
C GLN A 118 -1.96 5.07 10.17
N THR A 119 -2.75 5.14 11.23
CA THR A 119 -2.41 5.94 12.41
C THR A 119 -1.14 5.41 13.08
N HIS A 120 -0.95 4.09 13.14
CA HIS A 120 0.30 3.48 13.58
C HIS A 120 1.47 3.88 12.67
N THR A 121 1.34 3.73 11.35
CA THR A 121 2.36 4.13 10.38
C THR A 121 2.74 5.60 10.52
N ARG A 122 1.76 6.51 10.62
CA ARG A 122 2.00 7.94 10.84
C ARG A 122 2.72 8.22 12.16
N SER A 123 2.40 7.47 13.21
CA SER A 123 3.06 7.60 14.52
C SER A 123 4.53 7.18 14.44
N PHE A 124 4.83 6.12 13.69
CA PHE A 124 6.20 5.70 13.40
C PHE A 124 6.99 6.81 12.70
N PHE A 125 6.48 7.37 11.59
CA PHE A 125 7.19 8.43 10.87
C PHE A 125 7.35 9.72 11.68
N ASN A 126 6.41 10.03 12.56
CA ASN A 126 6.54 11.18 13.47
C ASN A 126 7.69 11.02 14.46
N GLN A 127 7.91 9.80 14.96
CA GLN A 127 8.91 9.51 15.99
C GLN A 127 10.28 9.21 15.41
N TYR A 128 10.34 8.42 14.34
CA TYR A 128 11.58 7.81 13.85
C TYR A 128 11.90 8.13 12.39
N GLY A 129 10.91 8.54 11.60
CA GLY A 129 11.03 8.58 10.15
C GLY A 129 11.21 9.97 9.52
N HIS A 130 11.31 9.97 8.20
CA HIS A 130 11.37 11.18 7.38
C HIS A 130 10.00 11.88 7.33
N LYS A 131 9.80 12.88 8.19
CA LYS A 131 8.50 13.57 8.38
C LYS A 131 7.78 14.03 7.11
N PRO A 132 8.45 14.53 6.06
CA PRO A 132 7.78 14.89 4.81
C PRO A 132 6.95 13.76 4.17
N LEU A 133 7.27 12.49 4.44
CA LEU A 133 6.46 11.36 3.96
C LEU A 133 5.03 11.37 4.46
N ILE A 134 4.76 11.97 5.63
CA ILE A 134 3.41 12.00 6.20
C ILE A 134 2.46 12.76 5.26
N ALA A 135 2.89 13.92 4.76
CA ALA A 135 2.06 14.72 3.86
C ALA A 135 1.88 14.06 2.49
N ILE A 136 2.91 13.36 2.00
CA ILE A 136 2.84 12.61 0.74
C ILE A 136 1.82 11.47 0.87
N GLU A 137 1.91 10.68 1.95
CA GLU A 137 0.98 9.58 2.20
C GLU A 137 -0.46 10.09 2.41
N GLU A 138 -0.65 11.21 3.12
CA GLU A 138 -1.97 11.82 3.27
C GLU A 138 -2.58 12.25 1.92
N GLU A 139 -1.78 12.74 0.98
CA GLU A 139 -2.23 13.07 -0.37
C GLU A 139 -2.55 11.80 -1.19
N THR A 140 -1.70 10.79 -1.12
CA THR A 140 -1.94 9.48 -1.77
C THR A 140 -3.26 8.87 -1.30
N ARG A 141 -3.62 8.99 -0.02
CA ARG A 141 -4.89 8.46 0.52
C ARG A 141 -6.14 9.23 0.13
N LYS A 142 -6.01 10.45 -0.40
CA LYS A 142 -7.13 11.11 -1.08
C LYS A 142 -7.43 10.47 -2.44
N GLN A 143 -6.40 9.93 -3.10
CA GLN A 143 -6.50 9.31 -4.42
C GLN A 143 -6.82 7.82 -4.32
N GLN A 144 -6.36 7.15 -3.26
CA GLN A 144 -6.59 5.74 -2.96
C GLN A 144 -7.21 5.58 -1.57
N PRO A 145 -8.54 5.72 -1.46
CA PRO A 145 -9.22 5.61 -0.17
C PRO A 145 -9.16 4.19 0.40
N LEU A 146 -9.01 4.08 1.72
CA LEU A 146 -9.02 2.80 2.45
C LEU A 146 -10.25 1.94 2.22
N LEU A 147 -11.38 2.56 1.87
CA LEU A 147 -12.60 1.84 1.51
C LEU A 147 -12.36 0.91 0.31
N THR A 148 -11.63 1.39 -0.69
CA THR A 148 -11.29 0.59 -1.88
C THR A 148 -10.36 -0.56 -1.52
N ASP A 149 -9.39 -0.33 -0.63
CA ASP A 149 -8.52 -1.41 -0.13
C ASP A 149 -9.33 -2.48 0.62
N ALA A 150 -10.30 -2.08 1.44
CA ALA A 150 -11.19 -2.99 2.15
C ALA A 150 -12.11 -3.78 1.19
N GLU A 151 -12.66 -3.12 0.16
CA GLU A 151 -13.46 -3.79 -0.87
C GLU A 151 -12.65 -4.85 -1.61
N ILE A 152 -11.44 -4.51 -2.07
CA ILE A 152 -10.52 -5.44 -2.75
C ILE A 152 -10.19 -6.62 -1.84
N ALA A 153 -9.94 -6.38 -0.55
CA ALA A 153 -9.67 -7.45 0.41
C ALA A 153 -10.84 -8.42 0.55
N ILE A 154 -12.08 -7.93 0.67
CA ILE A 154 -13.26 -8.80 0.75
C ILE A 154 -13.44 -9.60 -0.55
N GLU A 155 -13.24 -9.00 -1.71
CA GLU A 155 -13.29 -9.73 -2.99
C GLU A 155 -12.21 -10.80 -3.09
N ASN A 156 -10.99 -10.52 -2.60
CA ASN A 156 -9.93 -11.52 -2.53
C ASN A 156 -10.31 -12.68 -1.60
N LEU A 157 -10.92 -12.41 -0.44
CA LEU A 157 -11.41 -13.48 0.43
C LEU A 157 -12.50 -14.32 -0.23
N ARG A 158 -13.44 -13.69 -0.96
CA ARG A 158 -14.47 -14.39 -1.74
C ARG A 158 -13.87 -15.29 -2.79
N ALA A 159 -12.93 -14.78 -3.58
CA ALA A 159 -12.23 -15.53 -4.62
C ALA A 159 -11.48 -16.76 -4.06
N ASN A 160 -11.09 -16.71 -2.78
CA ASN A 160 -10.40 -17.79 -2.09
C ASN A 160 -11.32 -18.66 -1.20
N ASN A 161 -12.65 -18.57 -1.33
CA ASN A 161 -13.64 -19.33 -0.55
C ASN A 161 -13.51 -19.13 0.98
N MET A 162 -13.07 -17.95 1.39
CA MET A 162 -12.90 -17.58 2.80
C MET A 162 -14.00 -16.64 3.31
N TYR A 163 -14.89 -16.21 2.42
CA TYR A 163 -15.96 -15.27 2.70
C TYR A 163 -17.25 -15.76 2.05
N GLU A 164 -18.26 -16.03 2.85
CA GLU A 164 -19.56 -16.57 2.40
C GLU A 164 -20.69 -15.61 2.77
N PHE A 165 -20.87 -14.54 1.98
CA PHE A 165 -22.03 -13.63 2.03
C PHE A 165 -22.28 -12.93 0.69
#